data_AF-A0A392QSS7-F1
#
_entry.id   AF-A0A392QSS7-F1
#
_cell.length_a   1.000
_cell.length_b   1.000
_cell.length_c   1.000
_cell.angle_alpha   90.00
_cell.angle_beta   90.00
_cell.angle_gamma   90.00
#
_symmetry.space_group_name_H-M   'P 1'
#
loop_
_entity.id
_entity.type
_entity.pdbx_description
1 polymer ?
#
loop_
_entity_poly.entity_id
_entity_poly.type
_entity_poly.pdbx_seq_one_letter_code
_entity_poly.pdbx_strand_id
1 'polypeptide(L)' 'MKFLECAPLDRLNDFLDNLNLGERTIKGCLEAYS' A
#
# COMPACT_ATOMS: atom_id res chain seq x y z
N MET A 1 -6.39 -16.79 -8.35
CA MET A 1 -6.69 -15.35 -8.39
C MET A 1 -5.56 -14.67 -9.12
N LYS A 2 -5.86 -13.74 -10.03
CA LYS A 2 -4.84 -13.05 -10.84
C LYS A 2 -4.47 -11.75 -10.12
N PHE A 3 -3.18 -11.59 -9.80
CA PHE A 3 -2.67 -10.35 -9.23
C PHE A 3 -2.73 -9.27 -10.29
N LEU A 4 -3.39 -8.15 -9.98
CA LEU A 4 -3.49 -7.02 -10.90
C LEU A 4 -2.42 -6.00 -10.52
N GLU A 5 -1.26 -6.08 -11.19
CA GLU A 5 -0.21 -5.07 -11.08
C GLU A 5 -0.76 -3.73 -11.58
N CYS A 6 -0.97 -2.81 -10.66
CA CYS A 6 -1.51 -1.50 -10.95
C CYS A 6 -0.51 -0.50 -10.40
N ALA A 7 0.27 0.12 -11.30
CA ALA A 7 1.28 1.12 -10.96
C ALA A 7 0.84 2.19 -9.92
N PRO A 8 -0.42 2.67 -9.89
CA PRO A 8 -0.87 3.57 -8.83
C PRO A 8 -1.08 2.89 -7.46
N LEU A 9 -1.39 1.58 -7.40
CA LEU A 9 -1.45 0.84 -6.13
C LEU A 9 -0.06 0.69 -5.51
N ASP A 10 0.97 0.40 -6.31
CA ASP A 10 2.35 0.28 -5.79
C ASP A 10 2.82 1.57 -5.11
N ARG A 11 2.55 2.71 -5.75
CA ARG A 11 2.88 4.02 -5.18
C ARG A 11 2.09 4.34 -3.90
N LEU A 12 0.86 3.83 -3.80
CA LEU A 12 0.01 3.98 -2.61
C LEU A 12 0.51 3.07 -1.47
N ASN A 13 0.97 1.87 -1.80
CA ASN A 13 1.59 0.94 -0.86
C ASN A 13 2.88 1.51 -0.29
N ASP A 14 3.76 2.05 -1.13
CA ASP A 14 5.00 2.69 -0.66
C ASP A 14 4.73 3.85 0.31
N PHE A 15 3.67 4.63 0.03
CA PHE A 15 3.25 5.72 0.92
C PHE A 15 2.69 5.22 2.24
N LEU A 16 1.86 4.17 2.20
CA LEU A 16 1.20 3.60 3.37
C LEU A 16 2.09 2.67 4.20
N ASP A 17 3.20 2.17 3.67
CA ASP A 17 4.12 1.29 4.40
C ASP A 17 4.94 2.05 5.45
N ASN A 18 5.23 3.33 5.19
CA ASN A 18 6.07 4.17 6.03
C ASN A 18 5.37 5.45 6.49
N LEU A 19 4.04 5.44 6.57
CA LEU A 19 3.27 6.58 7.07
C LEU A 19 3.44 6.71 8.59
N ASN A 20 4.45 7.48 8.97
CA ASN A 20 4.77 7.74 10.37
C ASN A 20 4.10 9.04 10.83
N LEU A 21 3.09 8.93 11.70
CA LEU A 21 2.34 10.06 12.26
C LEU A 21 2.95 10.53 13.60
N GLY A 22 4.27 10.39 13.76
CA GLY A 22 5.01 10.74 14.96
C GLY A 22 4.98 9.63 16.01
N GLU A 23 3.90 9.51 16.76
CA GLU A 23 3.77 8.51 17.85
C GLU A 23 3.34 7.13 17.36
N ARG A 24 2.82 7.04 16.13
CA ARG A 24 2.31 5.80 15.55
C ARG A 24 2.64 5.72 14.08
N THR A 25 3.14 4.57 13.66
CA THR A 25 3.31 4.24 12.25
C THR A 25 2.12 3.42 11.79
N ILE A 26 1.49 3.87 10.71
CA ILE A 26 0.46 3.10 10.03
C ILE A 26 1.15 2.32 8.91
N LYS A 27 0.88 1.02 8.86
CA LYS A 27 1.26 0.15 7.74
C LYS A 27 0.01 -0.25 7.00
N GLY A 28 -0.07 0.09 5.73
CA GLY A 28 -1.16 -0.32 4.84
C GLY A 28 -0.60 -0.98 3.58
N CYS A 29 -1.18 -2.13 3.22
CA CYS A 29 -0.93 -2.79 1.95
C CYS A 29 -2.27 -3.00 1.25
N LEU A 30 -2.33 -2.59 -0.02
CA LEU A 30 -3.47 -2.60 -0.90
C LEU A 30 -3.12 -3.56 -2.04
N GLU A 31 -3.87 -4.65 -2.15
CA GLU A 31 -3.68 -5.66 -3.18
C GLU A 31 -4.97 -5.82 -3.97
N ALA A 32 -4.88 -5.67 -5.29
CA ALA A 32 -6.02 -5.83 -6.18
C ALA A 32 -6.10 -7.29 -6.67
N TYR A 33 -7.28 -7.89 -6.50
CA TYR A 33 -7.60 -9.25 -6.94
C TYR A 33 -8.72 -9.24 -7.97
N SER A 34 -8.60 -10.05 -9.03
CA SER A 34 -9.68 -10.35 -10.00
C SER A 34 -10.34 -11.70 -9.73
#